data_AF-A0A9W7FQQ0-F1
#
_entry.id   AF-A0A9W7FQQ0-F1
#
_cell.length_a   1.000
_cell.length_b   1.000
_cell.length_c   1.000
_cell.angle_alpha   90.00
_cell.angle_beta   90.00
_cell.angle_gamma   90.00
#
_symmetry.space_group_name_H-M   'P 1'
#
loop_
_entity.id
_entity.type
_entity.pdbx_description
1 polymer ?
#
loop_
_entity_poly.entity_id
_entity_poly.type
_entity_poly.pdbx_seq_one_letter_code
_entity_poly.pdbx_strand_id
1 'polypeptide(L)'
;MALFPGIDKIEYKGESSTDPLSYRFYNKSEVIMGKTMEEWCRFSLCNWHTFRGKGADPFGLPTMKRHFDDESNSMENAKRRIDAMFEMLIKLDIPYYTFHDRDVSPEGSTLEESNKMLDEIVDYLLAKQKETGVKLLWATQNLFSHPRYMNGGSTNPDATTFAYACAQAKKVIEINHKLGGENVVYWGGREGYQSVLNTDVKREMDHMGAFFKMCRDYRNKIISENVMDGMVKERYATFDSGFGKTVEEGTATLESAEAFAFKEGEPEQKSGKQEEYEMILNRYV
;
A
#
# COMPACT_ATOMS: atom_id res chain seq x y z
N MET A 1 10.89 11.48 20.40
CA MET A 1 12.12 10.83 20.91
C MET A 1 12.47 9.70 19.96
N ALA A 2 13.73 9.53 19.59
CA ALA A 2 14.12 8.45 18.67
C ALA A 2 13.79 7.07 19.25
N LEU A 3 13.20 6.19 18.44
CA LEU A 3 12.84 4.81 18.79
C LEU A 3 14.05 3.88 18.69
N PHE A 4 15.13 4.27 18.03
CA PHE A 4 16.41 3.52 18.04
C PHE A 4 17.54 4.44 18.49
N PRO A 5 17.59 4.85 19.77
CA PRO A 5 18.62 5.77 20.25
C PRO A 5 20.02 5.16 20.11
N GLY A 6 21.00 5.99 19.74
CA GLY A 6 22.39 5.56 19.55
C GLY A 6 22.68 4.86 18.22
N ILE A 7 21.68 4.73 17.33
CA ILE A 7 21.87 4.25 15.96
C ILE A 7 21.62 5.42 15.02
N ASP A 8 22.67 5.86 14.33
CA ASP A 8 22.59 6.85 13.26
C ASP A 8 22.24 6.18 11.92
N LYS A 9 22.16 6.97 10.85
CA LYS A 9 22.00 6.43 9.51
C LYS A 9 23.21 5.55 9.14
N ILE A 10 22.95 4.34 8.65
CA ILE A 10 23.96 3.38 8.24
C ILE A 10 24.54 3.81 6.89
N GLU A 11 25.85 4.00 6.86
CA GLU A 11 26.58 4.48 5.68
C GLU A 11 27.42 3.37 5.05
N TYR A 12 27.72 3.52 3.77
CA TYR A 12 28.72 2.69 3.09
C TYR A 12 30.13 3.13 3.50
N LYS A 13 30.94 2.19 3.99
CA LYS A 13 32.33 2.42 4.42
C LYS A 13 33.36 1.49 3.74
N GLY A 14 32.92 0.70 2.76
CA GLY A 14 33.78 -0.19 1.99
C GLY A 14 34.14 -1.51 2.70
N GLU A 15 34.70 -2.43 1.92
CA GLU A 15 34.91 -3.83 2.31
C GLU A 15 35.80 -4.00 3.55
N SER A 16 36.80 -3.13 3.71
CA SER A 16 37.73 -3.15 4.84
C SER A 16 37.17 -2.57 6.14
N SER A 17 35.95 -2.02 6.12
CA SER A 17 35.33 -1.45 7.32
C SER A 17 35.15 -2.51 8.41
N THR A 18 35.63 -2.22 9.61
CA THR A 18 35.40 -3.04 10.81
C THR A 18 34.17 -2.59 11.60
N ASP A 19 33.58 -1.45 11.24
CA ASP A 19 32.37 -0.92 11.88
C ASP A 19 31.17 -1.84 11.60
N PRO A 20 30.57 -2.47 12.64
CA PRO A 20 29.44 -3.36 12.46
C PRO A 20 28.15 -2.64 12.02
N LEU A 21 28.09 -1.31 12.15
CA LEU A 21 26.96 -0.47 11.75
C LEU A 21 27.29 0.32 10.48
N SER A 22 27.89 -0.36 9.50
CA SER A 22 28.16 0.19 8.17
C SER A 22 27.94 -0.83 7.07
N TYR A 23 27.56 -0.37 5.88
CA TYR A 23 27.57 -1.20 4.70
C TYR A 23 29.00 -1.38 4.19
N ARG A 24 29.43 -2.64 4.08
CA ARG A 24 30.74 -2.98 3.49
C ARG A 24 30.70 -3.07 1.97
N PHE A 25 29.56 -3.49 1.43
CA PHE A 25 29.42 -3.80 0.01
C PHE A 25 28.28 -3.05 -0.66
N TYR A 26 27.22 -2.68 0.08
CA TYR A 26 26.11 -1.95 -0.48
C TYR A 26 26.42 -0.46 -0.54
N ASN A 27 26.89 0.01 -1.70
CA ASN A 27 26.94 1.42 -2.04
C ASN A 27 25.76 1.74 -2.95
N LYS A 28 24.71 2.37 -2.40
CA LYS A 28 23.47 2.65 -3.12
C LYS A 28 23.65 3.41 -4.44
N SER A 29 24.70 4.23 -4.54
CA SER A 29 24.99 5.10 -5.69
C SER A 29 25.94 4.46 -6.71
N GLU A 30 26.53 3.30 -6.38
CA GLU A 30 27.43 2.61 -7.29
C GLU A 30 26.66 2.10 -8.52
N VAL A 31 27.16 2.45 -9.70
CA VAL A 31 26.56 2.07 -10.98
C VAL A 31 27.16 0.75 -11.45
N ILE A 32 26.32 -0.28 -11.55
CA ILE A 32 26.67 -1.60 -12.10
C ILE A 32 25.82 -1.82 -13.36
N MET A 33 26.48 -2.04 -14.50
CA MET A 33 25.81 -2.29 -15.78
C MET A 33 24.74 -1.24 -16.13
N GLY A 34 25.02 0.04 -15.83
CA GLY A 34 24.16 1.17 -16.20
C GLY A 34 22.99 1.47 -15.26
N LYS A 35 22.87 0.81 -14.11
CA LYS A 35 21.92 1.14 -13.03
C LYS A 35 22.62 1.21 -11.69
N THR A 36 22.10 2.02 -10.77
CA THR A 36 22.62 2.06 -9.41
C THR A 36 22.32 0.76 -8.66
N MET A 37 23.08 0.43 -7.61
CA MET A 37 22.75 -0.71 -6.74
C MET A 37 21.35 -0.57 -6.13
N GLU A 38 20.90 0.64 -5.80
CA GLU A 38 19.53 0.88 -5.30
C GLU A 38 18.48 0.45 -6.32
N GLU A 39 18.68 0.80 -7.59
CA GLU A 39 17.78 0.42 -8.70
C GLU A 39 17.76 -1.08 -8.97
N TRP A 40 18.89 -1.76 -8.78
CA TRP A 40 18.99 -3.23 -8.91
C TRP A 40 18.34 -3.95 -7.73
N CYS A 41 18.73 -3.57 -6.51
CA CYS A 41 18.39 -4.32 -5.30
C CYS A 41 16.96 -4.04 -4.83
N ARG A 42 16.52 -2.78 -4.91
CA ARG A 42 15.17 -2.34 -4.49
C ARG A 42 14.75 -2.94 -3.14
N PHE A 43 15.65 -2.85 -2.16
CA PHE A 43 15.43 -3.49 -0.87
C PHE A 43 14.12 -3.02 -0.22
N SER A 44 13.45 -3.97 0.42
CA SER A 44 12.21 -3.73 1.14
C SER A 44 12.25 -4.31 2.54
N LEU A 45 11.77 -3.55 3.51
CA LEU A 45 11.54 -4.05 4.86
C LEU A 45 10.23 -4.84 4.93
N CYS A 46 10.29 -6.03 5.52
CA CYS A 46 9.14 -6.87 5.81
C CYS A 46 8.52 -6.51 7.17
N ASN A 47 7.32 -5.90 7.18
CA ASN A 47 6.72 -5.38 8.42
C ASN A 47 6.44 -6.46 9.47
N TRP A 48 5.84 -7.59 9.07
CA TRP A 48 5.40 -8.61 10.01
C TRP A 48 6.56 -9.27 10.78
N HIS A 49 7.70 -9.53 10.14
CA HIS A 49 8.85 -10.09 10.85
C HIS A 49 9.49 -9.07 11.77
N THR A 50 9.66 -7.83 11.31
CA THR A 50 10.42 -6.82 12.04
C THR A 50 9.63 -6.20 13.20
N PHE A 51 8.34 -5.92 13.01
CA PHE A 51 7.53 -5.15 13.95
C PHE A 51 6.35 -5.91 14.57
N ARG A 52 6.05 -7.13 14.10
CA ARG A 52 5.05 -8.00 14.74
C ARG A 52 5.62 -9.31 15.28
N GLY A 53 6.74 -9.78 14.74
CA GLY A 53 7.40 -11.02 15.17
C GLY A 53 7.97 -10.88 16.59
N LYS A 54 7.46 -11.69 17.52
CA LYS A 54 7.91 -11.68 18.92
C LYS A 54 8.80 -12.87 19.31
N GLY A 55 9.24 -13.68 18.34
CA GLY A 55 10.14 -14.82 18.57
C GLY A 55 9.49 -16.01 19.28
N ALA A 56 8.15 -16.12 19.23
CA ALA A 56 7.45 -17.34 19.65
C ALA A 56 7.57 -18.42 18.57
N ASP A 57 7.46 -19.68 18.98
CA ASP A 57 7.44 -20.85 18.12
C ASP A 57 6.41 -21.88 18.63
N PRO A 58 6.20 -23.02 17.96
CA PRO A 58 5.22 -24.02 18.41
C PRO A 58 5.47 -24.63 19.81
N PHE A 59 6.63 -24.38 20.42
CA PHE A 59 7.08 -24.98 21.67
C PHE A 59 7.43 -23.92 22.76
N GLY A 60 7.34 -22.63 22.46
CA GLY A 60 7.80 -21.56 23.34
C GLY A 60 7.05 -20.23 23.19
N LEU A 61 6.97 -19.49 24.30
CA LEU A 61 6.33 -18.17 24.38
C LEU A 61 7.18 -17.06 23.74
N PRO A 62 6.59 -15.90 23.42
CA PRO A 62 7.32 -14.72 22.96
C PRO A 62 8.54 -14.36 23.82
N THR A 63 9.68 -14.10 23.18
CA THR A 63 10.95 -13.75 23.83
C THR A 63 11.35 -12.29 23.63
N MET A 64 10.84 -11.66 22.57
CA MET A 64 11.24 -10.33 22.14
C MET A 64 10.36 -9.25 22.79
N LYS A 65 10.92 -8.50 23.74
CA LYS A 65 10.30 -7.28 24.29
C LYS A 65 10.80 -6.07 23.50
N ARG A 66 9.89 -5.27 22.95
CA ARG A 66 10.21 -4.08 22.16
C ARG A 66 9.70 -2.86 22.90
N HIS A 67 10.56 -1.89 23.19
CA HIS A 67 10.19 -0.69 23.95
C HIS A 67 9.21 0.23 23.22
N PHE A 68 9.06 0.08 21.90
CA PHE A 68 8.10 0.84 21.08
C PHE A 68 6.73 0.16 20.94
N ASP A 69 6.57 -1.08 21.43
CA ASP A 69 5.32 -1.85 21.33
C ASP A 69 4.76 -2.07 22.74
N ASP A 70 3.57 -1.54 23.02
CA ASP A 70 2.90 -1.73 24.32
C ASP A 70 2.09 -3.04 24.42
N GLU A 71 2.23 -3.89 23.41
CA GLU A 71 1.59 -5.19 23.22
C GLU A 71 0.08 -5.16 23.03
N SER A 72 -0.55 -3.99 23.07
CA SER A 72 -1.98 -3.86 22.78
C SER A 72 -2.26 -3.98 21.28
N ASN A 73 -3.49 -4.38 20.95
CA ASN A 73 -4.00 -4.31 19.57
C ASN A 73 -4.72 -2.97 19.32
N SER A 74 -4.21 -1.87 19.87
CA SER A 74 -4.80 -0.54 19.71
C SER A 74 -4.33 0.16 18.43
N MET A 75 -5.09 1.16 17.99
CA MET A 75 -4.71 2.05 16.89
C MET A 75 -3.46 2.85 17.23
N GLU A 76 -3.32 3.29 18.48
CA GLU A 76 -2.16 4.01 18.97
C GLU A 76 -0.90 3.15 18.89
N ASN A 77 -0.97 1.89 19.30
CA ASN A 77 0.17 0.98 19.21
C ASN A 77 0.52 0.61 17.76
N ALA A 78 -0.49 0.49 16.89
CA ALA A 78 -0.27 0.37 15.46
C ALA A 78 0.52 1.55 14.88
N LYS A 79 0.14 2.79 15.21
CA LYS A 79 0.87 4.01 14.78
C LYS A 79 2.29 4.06 15.36
N ARG A 80 2.51 3.67 16.63
CA ARG A 80 3.87 3.59 17.21
C ARG A 80 4.77 2.60 16.48
N ARG A 81 4.25 1.45 16.08
CA ARG A 81 5.01 0.48 15.26
C ARG A 81 5.33 1.03 13.88
N ILE A 82 4.43 1.79 13.28
CA ILE A 82 4.68 2.47 12.00
C ILE A 82 5.77 3.53 12.17
N ASP A 83 5.75 4.32 13.25
CA ASP A 83 6.83 5.26 13.54
C ASP A 83 8.19 4.54 13.68
N ALA A 84 8.22 3.40 14.36
CA ALA A 84 9.43 2.56 14.47
C ALA A 84 9.87 2.04 13.08
N MET A 85 8.91 1.60 12.26
CA MET A 85 9.17 1.13 10.91
C MET A 85 9.83 2.19 10.03
N PHE A 86 9.27 3.40 9.98
CA PHE A 86 9.82 4.48 9.17
C PHE A 86 11.17 4.97 9.70
N GLU A 87 11.37 5.04 11.03
CA GLU A 87 12.68 5.36 11.58
C GLU A 87 13.74 4.32 11.17
N MET A 88 13.42 3.03 11.22
CA MET A 88 14.34 1.97 10.80
C MET A 88 14.63 2.03 9.30
N LEU A 89 13.62 2.28 8.45
CA LEU A 89 13.79 2.45 7.00
C LEU A 89 14.74 3.60 6.67
N ILE A 90 14.58 4.75 7.32
CA ILE A 90 15.43 5.93 7.14
C ILE A 90 16.87 5.63 7.59
N LYS A 91 17.03 5.00 8.75
CA LYS A 91 18.36 4.67 9.29
C LYS A 91 19.08 3.64 8.45
N LEU A 92 18.38 2.65 7.90
CA LEU A 92 18.96 1.67 6.99
C LEU A 92 19.04 2.18 5.53
N ASP A 93 18.53 3.38 5.23
CA ASP A 93 18.44 3.89 3.86
C ASP A 93 17.76 2.91 2.88
N ILE A 94 16.69 2.26 3.34
CA ILE A 94 15.91 1.28 2.58
C ILE A 94 14.71 1.98 1.94
N PRO A 95 14.53 1.92 0.60
CA PRO A 95 13.52 2.72 -0.09
C PRO A 95 12.09 2.14 -0.02
N TYR A 96 11.93 0.85 0.26
CA TYR A 96 10.62 0.20 0.26
C TYR A 96 10.24 -0.49 1.58
N TYR A 97 8.93 -0.65 1.79
CA TYR A 97 8.36 -1.54 2.80
C TYR A 97 7.24 -2.39 2.21
N THR A 98 6.92 -3.47 2.92
CA THR A 98 5.84 -4.40 2.57
C THR A 98 5.08 -4.85 3.82
N PHE A 99 3.79 -5.14 3.65
CA PHE A 99 2.92 -5.43 4.79
C PHE A 99 1.71 -6.29 4.44
N HIS A 100 1.18 -7.02 5.43
CA HIS A 100 -0.17 -7.54 5.42
C HIS A 100 -1.13 -6.54 6.07
N ASP A 101 -2.35 -6.39 5.56
CA ASP A 101 -3.38 -5.57 6.20
C ASP A 101 -3.52 -5.73 7.74
N ARG A 102 -3.43 -6.97 8.25
CA ARG A 102 -3.54 -7.28 9.69
C ARG A 102 -2.27 -7.07 10.52
N ASP A 103 -1.12 -6.80 9.89
CA ASP A 103 0.11 -6.52 10.63
C ASP A 103 0.26 -5.01 10.95
N VAL A 104 -0.20 -4.13 10.06
CA VAL A 104 -0.21 -2.67 10.25
C VAL A 104 -1.43 -2.16 10.99
N SER A 105 -2.58 -2.83 10.90
CA SER A 105 -3.82 -2.41 11.53
C SER A 105 -4.38 -3.47 12.48
N PRO A 106 -5.02 -3.08 13.60
CA PRO A 106 -5.87 -3.99 14.34
C PRO A 106 -7.09 -4.44 13.51
N GLU A 107 -7.72 -5.54 13.93
CA GLU A 107 -8.99 -6.01 13.40
C GLU A 107 -10.09 -5.69 14.41
N GLY A 108 -11.21 -5.16 13.93
CA GLY A 108 -12.36 -4.82 14.76
C GLY A 108 -13.33 -6.00 14.92
N SER A 109 -14.45 -5.75 15.58
CA SER A 109 -15.52 -6.75 15.78
C SER A 109 -16.29 -7.08 14.50
N THR A 110 -16.26 -6.17 13.52
CA THR A 110 -16.90 -6.33 12.21
C THR A 110 -15.93 -6.02 11.08
N LEU A 111 -16.29 -6.45 9.86
CA LEU A 111 -15.55 -6.09 8.65
C LEU A 111 -15.54 -4.57 8.43
N GLU A 112 -16.67 -3.90 8.68
CA GLU A 112 -16.77 -2.45 8.54
C GLU A 112 -15.83 -1.71 9.50
N GLU A 113 -15.84 -2.10 10.77
CA GLU A 113 -14.93 -1.54 11.78
C GLU A 113 -13.47 -1.79 11.41
N SER A 114 -13.14 -3.02 11.00
CA SER A 114 -11.79 -3.38 10.54
C SER A 114 -11.34 -2.53 9.35
N ASN A 115 -12.23 -2.28 8.40
CA ASN A 115 -11.93 -1.45 7.24
C ASN A 115 -11.70 0.01 7.62
N LYS A 116 -12.51 0.58 8.53
CA LYS A 116 -12.35 1.94 9.03
C LYS A 116 -11.02 2.14 9.75
N MET A 117 -10.64 1.19 10.62
CA MET A 117 -9.34 1.20 11.29
C MET A 117 -8.19 1.13 10.29
N LEU A 118 -8.28 0.24 9.29
CA LEU A 118 -7.26 0.11 8.26
C LEU A 118 -7.15 1.37 7.39
N ASP A 119 -8.26 2.03 7.07
CA ASP A 119 -8.25 3.30 6.33
C ASP A 119 -7.50 4.40 7.07
N GLU A 120 -7.71 4.54 8.38
CA GLU A 120 -7.00 5.50 9.23
C GLU A 120 -5.49 5.19 9.31
N ILE A 121 -5.12 3.91 9.43
CA ILE A 121 -3.72 3.49 9.38
C ILE A 121 -3.09 3.79 8.01
N VAL A 122 -3.83 3.58 6.93
CA VAL A 122 -3.35 3.84 5.56
C VAL A 122 -3.15 5.33 5.32
N ASP A 123 -4.03 6.20 5.85
CA ASP A 123 -3.79 7.65 5.83
C ASP A 123 -2.53 8.05 6.59
N TYR A 124 -2.27 7.39 7.73
CA TYR A 124 -1.05 7.61 8.49
C TYR A 124 0.20 7.15 7.73
N LEU A 125 0.17 5.96 7.11
CA LEU A 125 1.25 5.45 6.25
C LEU A 125 1.51 6.40 5.07
N LEU A 126 0.46 6.90 4.41
CA LEU A 126 0.59 7.84 3.29
C LEU A 126 1.25 9.15 3.72
N ALA A 127 0.91 9.67 4.90
CA ALA A 127 1.58 10.85 5.46
C ALA A 127 3.07 10.58 5.70
N LYS A 128 3.43 9.41 6.24
CA LYS A 128 4.84 9.01 6.43
C LYS A 128 5.59 8.81 5.12
N GLN A 129 4.97 8.26 4.08
CA GLN A 129 5.56 8.16 2.74
C GLN A 129 5.86 9.56 2.17
N LYS A 130 4.94 10.52 2.33
CA LYS A 130 5.14 11.91 1.88
C LYS A 130 6.26 12.62 2.64
N GLU A 131 6.38 12.37 3.95
CA GLU A 131 7.42 12.96 4.81
C GLU A 131 8.82 12.43 4.44
N THR A 132 8.93 11.13 4.12
CA THR A 132 10.21 10.43 4.07
C THR A 132 10.68 10.04 2.67
N GLY A 133 9.78 10.03 1.70
CA GLY A 133 10.03 9.53 0.34
C GLY A 133 10.08 8.00 0.20
N VAL A 134 9.94 7.26 1.31
CA VAL A 134 9.82 5.78 1.32
C VAL A 134 8.55 5.36 0.59
N LYS A 135 8.60 4.24 -0.15
CA LYS A 135 7.51 3.75 -1.00
C LYS A 135 7.01 2.39 -0.58
N LEU A 136 5.77 2.07 -0.93
CA LEU A 136 5.22 0.72 -0.75
C LEU A 136 5.67 -0.14 -1.95
N LEU A 137 6.33 -1.27 -1.71
CA LEU A 137 6.62 -2.21 -2.80
C LEU A 137 5.39 -3.09 -3.07
N TRP A 138 4.76 -3.60 -2.01
CA TRP A 138 3.47 -4.29 -2.09
C TRP A 138 2.78 -4.41 -0.74
N ALA A 139 1.45 -4.41 -0.78
CA ALA A 139 0.59 -4.88 0.29
C ALA A 139 0.01 -6.26 -0.04
N THR A 140 -0.44 -6.96 1.00
CA THR A 140 -1.10 -8.26 0.88
C THR A 140 -2.13 -8.46 1.99
N GLN A 141 -2.95 -9.48 1.82
CA GLN A 141 -4.05 -9.90 2.68
C GLN A 141 -3.59 -11.05 3.58
N ASN A 142 -3.69 -10.90 4.90
CA ASN A 142 -3.52 -12.03 5.80
C ASN A 142 -4.80 -12.86 5.83
N LEU A 143 -4.89 -13.84 4.91
CA LEU A 143 -5.98 -14.81 4.82
C LEU A 143 -5.64 -16.15 5.48
N PHE A 144 -4.82 -16.14 6.54
CA PHE A 144 -4.28 -17.37 7.09
C PHE A 144 -4.14 -17.40 8.62
N SER A 145 -4.05 -16.25 9.28
CA SER A 145 -3.89 -16.18 10.74
C SER A 145 -5.21 -16.31 11.49
N HIS A 146 -6.28 -15.65 11.05
CA HIS A 146 -7.55 -15.68 11.78
C HIS A 146 -8.20 -17.08 11.71
N PRO A 147 -8.80 -17.61 12.80
CA PRO A 147 -9.42 -18.94 12.82
C PRO A 147 -10.44 -19.22 11.70
N ARG A 148 -11.14 -18.17 11.24
CA ARG A 148 -12.06 -18.25 10.09
C ARG A 148 -11.42 -18.92 8.85
N TYR A 149 -10.12 -18.74 8.64
CA TYR A 149 -9.39 -19.26 7.49
C TYR A 149 -8.77 -20.65 7.71
N MET A 150 -9.11 -21.36 8.81
CA MET A 150 -8.49 -22.66 9.11
C MET A 150 -8.67 -23.70 7.99
N ASN A 151 -9.71 -23.56 7.16
CA ASN A 151 -10.02 -24.43 6.02
C ASN A 151 -9.77 -23.75 4.66
N GLY A 152 -8.99 -22.67 4.60
CA GLY A 152 -8.70 -21.91 3.38
C GLY A 152 -9.26 -20.49 3.37
N GLY A 153 -8.77 -19.67 2.44
CA GLY A 153 -9.31 -18.36 2.13
C GLY A 153 -10.16 -18.44 0.86
N SER A 154 -9.51 -18.38 -0.30
CA SER A 154 -10.15 -18.53 -1.61
C SER A 154 -10.52 -19.98 -1.95
N THR A 155 -9.90 -20.97 -1.31
CA THR A 155 -10.21 -22.39 -1.45
C THR A 155 -11.15 -22.91 -0.36
N ASN A 156 -11.71 -22.04 0.49
CA ASN A 156 -12.52 -22.50 1.60
C ASN A 156 -13.79 -23.25 1.12
N PRO A 157 -14.16 -24.39 1.72
CA PRO A 157 -15.41 -25.09 1.40
C PRO A 157 -16.67 -24.31 1.85
N ASP A 158 -16.54 -23.31 2.72
CA ASP A 158 -17.61 -22.42 3.15
C ASP A 158 -17.61 -21.10 2.33
N ALA A 159 -18.73 -20.84 1.65
CA ALA A 159 -18.90 -19.68 0.78
C ALA A 159 -18.87 -18.34 1.54
N THR A 160 -19.22 -18.32 2.83
CA THR A 160 -19.16 -17.11 3.67
C THR A 160 -17.70 -16.73 3.93
N THR A 161 -16.85 -17.71 4.20
CA THR A 161 -15.41 -17.49 4.38
C THR A 161 -14.75 -17.06 3.07
N PHE A 162 -15.12 -17.67 1.94
CA PHE A 162 -14.70 -17.23 0.62
C PHE A 162 -15.08 -15.76 0.36
N ALA A 163 -16.31 -15.37 0.68
CA ALA A 163 -16.77 -13.99 0.53
C ALA A 163 -15.98 -13.01 1.44
N TYR A 164 -15.66 -13.41 2.67
CA TYR A 164 -14.84 -12.60 3.57
C TYR A 164 -13.42 -12.43 3.01
N ALA A 165 -12.82 -13.49 2.45
CA ALA A 165 -11.52 -13.43 1.79
C ALA A 165 -11.54 -12.46 0.58
N CYS A 166 -12.59 -12.51 -0.24
CA CYS A 166 -12.80 -11.57 -1.35
C CYS A 166 -12.89 -10.12 -0.85
N ALA A 167 -13.64 -9.87 0.23
CA ALA A 167 -13.80 -8.54 0.78
C ALA A 167 -12.48 -7.97 1.33
N GLN A 168 -11.68 -8.80 1.99
CA GLN A 168 -10.35 -8.41 2.48
C GLN A 168 -9.38 -8.16 1.31
N ALA A 169 -9.37 -9.01 0.29
CA ALA A 169 -8.56 -8.80 -0.91
C ALA A 169 -8.94 -7.52 -1.67
N LYS A 170 -10.24 -7.25 -1.83
CA LYS A 170 -10.75 -5.97 -2.38
C LYS A 170 -10.17 -4.79 -1.61
N LYS A 171 -10.25 -4.82 -0.27
CA LYS A 171 -9.72 -3.74 0.58
C LYS A 171 -8.21 -3.56 0.41
N VAL A 172 -7.45 -4.65 0.33
CA VAL A 172 -5.99 -4.61 0.08
C VAL A 172 -5.66 -3.98 -1.26
N ILE A 173 -6.42 -4.30 -2.32
CA ILE A 173 -6.22 -3.69 -3.65
C ILE A 173 -6.44 -2.16 -3.58
N GLU A 174 -7.49 -1.70 -2.88
CA GLU A 174 -7.74 -0.26 -2.69
C GLU A 174 -6.59 0.45 -1.96
N ILE A 175 -6.15 -0.10 -0.82
CA ILE A 175 -5.12 0.55 0.00
C ILE A 175 -3.74 0.48 -0.65
N ASN A 176 -3.45 -0.61 -1.37
CA ASN A 176 -2.22 -0.73 -2.13
C ASN A 176 -2.16 0.36 -3.20
N HIS A 177 -3.27 0.55 -3.92
CA HIS A 177 -3.38 1.63 -4.91
C HIS A 177 -3.22 3.02 -4.26
N LYS A 178 -3.91 3.28 -3.14
CA LYS A 178 -3.83 4.54 -2.39
C LYS A 178 -2.41 4.89 -1.92
N LEU A 179 -1.62 3.88 -1.54
CA LEU A 179 -0.22 4.03 -1.08
C LEU A 179 0.81 3.99 -2.23
N GLY A 180 0.35 3.90 -3.49
CA GLY A 180 1.23 3.80 -4.66
C GLY A 180 2.03 2.51 -4.72
N GLY A 181 1.49 1.41 -4.18
CA GLY A 181 2.13 0.10 -4.15
C GLY A 181 2.31 -0.49 -5.55
N GLU A 182 3.52 -0.97 -5.85
CA GLU A 182 3.86 -1.45 -7.19
C GLU A 182 3.31 -2.85 -7.50
N ASN A 183 3.08 -3.67 -6.47
CA ASN A 183 2.57 -5.03 -6.62
C ASN A 183 1.50 -5.32 -5.57
N VAL A 184 0.66 -6.33 -5.82
CA VAL A 184 -0.22 -6.94 -4.81
C VAL A 184 0.16 -8.42 -4.75
N VAL A 185 0.49 -8.91 -3.55
CA VAL A 185 0.96 -10.29 -3.38
C VAL A 185 -0.18 -11.19 -2.93
N TYR A 186 -0.22 -12.42 -3.45
CA TYR A 186 -1.13 -13.47 -3.00
C TYR A 186 -0.34 -14.66 -2.51
N TRP A 187 -0.13 -14.73 -1.20
CA TRP A 187 0.48 -15.91 -0.57
C TRP A 187 -0.60 -16.81 0.03
N GLY A 188 -0.71 -18.01 -0.51
CA GLY A 188 -1.75 -18.97 -0.16
C GLY A 188 -1.46 -19.78 1.11
N GLY A 189 -1.29 -19.12 2.26
CA GLY A 189 -0.89 -19.78 3.51
C GLY A 189 -1.85 -20.90 3.99
N ARG A 190 -3.13 -20.84 3.58
CA ARG A 190 -4.15 -21.87 3.81
C ARG A 190 -4.79 -22.39 2.53
N GLU A 191 -4.29 -21.99 1.37
CA GLU A 191 -4.85 -22.35 0.07
C GLU A 191 -4.30 -23.72 -0.34
N GLY A 192 -4.90 -24.76 0.25
CA GLY A 192 -4.49 -26.15 0.13
C GLY A 192 -5.24 -26.99 1.17
N TYR A 193 -4.81 -28.24 1.36
CA TYR A 193 -5.51 -29.18 2.23
C TYR A 193 -4.59 -29.79 3.29
N GLN A 194 -5.21 -30.20 4.41
CA GLN A 194 -4.56 -31.06 5.40
C GLN A 194 -4.72 -32.55 5.05
N SER A 195 -5.83 -32.93 4.41
CA SER A 195 -6.11 -34.31 3.99
C SER A 195 -6.88 -34.30 2.68
N VAL A 196 -6.50 -35.18 1.74
CA VAL A 196 -7.22 -35.34 0.47
C VAL A 196 -8.63 -35.95 0.67
N LEU A 197 -8.87 -36.64 1.80
CA LEU A 197 -10.10 -37.38 2.05
C LEU A 197 -11.35 -36.50 2.15
N ASN A 198 -11.19 -35.23 2.51
CA ASN A 198 -12.28 -34.25 2.63
C ASN A 198 -12.10 -33.05 1.69
N THR A 199 -11.28 -33.19 0.65
CA THR A 199 -10.90 -32.08 -0.25
C THR A 199 -11.31 -32.38 -1.68
N ASP A 200 -12.14 -31.53 -2.26
CA ASP A 200 -12.37 -31.49 -3.71
C ASP A 200 -11.38 -30.51 -4.35
N VAL A 201 -10.17 -31.01 -4.64
CA VAL A 201 -9.04 -30.20 -5.14
C VAL A 201 -9.42 -29.45 -6.41
N LYS A 202 -10.17 -30.09 -7.32
CA LYS A 202 -10.58 -29.44 -8.57
C LYS A 202 -11.47 -28.24 -8.27
N ARG A 203 -12.48 -28.43 -7.42
CA ARG A 203 -13.43 -27.37 -7.09
C ARG A 203 -12.75 -26.22 -6.35
N GLU A 204 -11.83 -26.51 -5.44
CA GLU A 204 -11.04 -25.48 -4.75
C GLU A 204 -10.16 -24.67 -5.72
N MET A 205 -9.50 -25.33 -6.68
CA MET A 205 -8.75 -24.63 -7.74
C MET A 205 -9.66 -23.77 -8.63
N ASP A 206 -10.86 -24.24 -8.95
CA ASP A 206 -11.85 -23.47 -9.71
C ASP A 206 -12.31 -22.21 -8.92
N HIS A 207 -12.53 -22.33 -7.60
CA HIS A 207 -12.85 -21.20 -6.72
C HIS A 207 -11.70 -20.18 -6.62
N MET A 208 -10.46 -20.65 -6.44
CA MET A 208 -9.28 -19.79 -6.42
C MET A 208 -9.09 -19.07 -7.77
N GLY A 209 -9.36 -19.76 -8.89
CA GLY A 209 -9.39 -19.14 -10.21
C GLY A 209 -10.45 -18.03 -10.33
N ALA A 210 -11.65 -18.23 -9.77
CA ALA A 210 -12.68 -17.21 -9.70
C ALA A 210 -12.27 -16.01 -8.83
N PHE A 211 -11.64 -16.28 -7.68
CA PHE A 211 -11.09 -15.25 -6.79
C PHE A 211 -10.07 -14.34 -7.50
N PHE A 212 -9.11 -14.90 -8.24
CA PHE A 212 -8.13 -14.10 -8.96
C PHE A 212 -8.74 -13.29 -10.11
N LYS A 213 -9.76 -13.83 -10.80
CA LYS A 213 -10.51 -13.06 -11.81
C LYS A 213 -11.20 -11.86 -11.18
N MET A 214 -11.90 -12.04 -10.05
CA MET A 214 -12.54 -10.93 -9.33
C MET A 214 -11.51 -9.88 -8.86
N CYS A 215 -10.36 -10.30 -8.34
CA CYS A 215 -9.29 -9.38 -7.95
C CYS A 215 -8.75 -8.57 -9.14
N ARG A 216 -8.49 -9.23 -10.27
CA ARG A 216 -8.05 -8.58 -11.52
C ARG A 216 -9.09 -7.57 -12.01
N ASP A 217 -10.34 -7.99 -12.11
CA ASP A 217 -11.43 -7.17 -12.64
C ASP A 217 -11.64 -5.93 -11.77
N TYR A 218 -11.59 -6.10 -10.44
CA TYR A 218 -11.69 -4.99 -9.51
C TYR A 218 -10.49 -4.04 -9.59
N ARG A 219 -9.26 -4.57 -9.68
CA ARG A 219 -8.04 -3.76 -9.86
C ARG A 219 -8.12 -2.92 -11.14
N ASN A 220 -8.56 -3.51 -12.25
CA ASN A 220 -8.70 -2.78 -13.49
C ASN A 220 -9.74 -1.66 -13.39
N LYS A 221 -10.89 -1.92 -12.74
CA LYS A 221 -11.92 -0.91 -12.48
C LYS A 221 -11.38 0.30 -11.71
N ILE A 222 -10.66 0.11 -10.60
CA ILE A 222 -10.17 1.25 -9.81
C ILE A 222 -9.06 2.04 -10.51
N ILE A 223 -8.28 1.39 -11.38
CA ILE A 223 -7.26 2.06 -12.19
C ILE A 223 -7.93 2.90 -13.26
N SER A 224 -8.94 2.37 -13.96
CA SER A 224 -9.65 3.15 -14.98
C SER A 224 -10.35 4.36 -14.37
N GLU A 225 -11.01 4.20 -13.22
CA GLU A 225 -11.64 5.30 -12.48
C GLU A 225 -10.60 6.38 -12.13
N ASN A 226 -9.45 6.04 -11.53
CA ASN A 226 -8.43 7.05 -11.17
C ASN A 226 -7.76 7.72 -12.37
N VAL A 227 -7.52 7.00 -13.47
CA VAL A 227 -6.97 7.61 -14.69
C VAL A 227 -7.97 8.63 -15.24
N MET A 228 -9.24 8.25 -15.31
CA MET A 228 -10.30 9.15 -15.77
C MET A 228 -10.49 10.34 -14.82
N ASP A 229 -10.46 10.12 -13.50
CA ASP A 229 -10.54 11.20 -12.50
C ASP A 229 -9.38 12.20 -12.65
N GLY A 230 -8.16 11.70 -12.90
CA GLY A 230 -6.99 12.54 -13.17
C GLY A 230 -7.15 13.38 -14.44
N MET A 231 -7.63 12.78 -15.53
CA MET A 231 -7.90 13.50 -16.78
C MET A 231 -9.01 14.54 -16.61
N VAL A 232 -10.05 14.25 -15.84
CA VAL A 232 -11.11 15.21 -15.51
C VAL A 232 -10.54 16.35 -14.69
N LYS A 233 -9.76 16.06 -13.64
CA LYS A 233 -9.13 17.08 -12.81
C LYS A 233 -8.23 18.02 -13.63
N GLU A 234 -7.40 17.46 -14.51
CA GLU A 234 -6.55 18.27 -15.41
C GLU A 234 -7.39 19.17 -16.33
N ARG A 235 -8.51 18.66 -16.84
CA ARG A 235 -9.42 19.42 -17.71
C ARG A 235 -10.01 20.66 -17.02
N TYR A 236 -10.24 20.62 -15.71
CA TYR A 236 -10.83 21.72 -14.94
C TYR A 236 -9.80 22.53 -14.13
N ALA A 237 -8.50 22.25 -14.26
CA ALA A 237 -7.44 22.88 -13.45
C ALA A 237 -7.38 24.42 -13.51
N THR A 238 -7.95 25.05 -14.54
CA THR A 238 -8.05 26.52 -14.64
C THR A 238 -8.99 27.14 -13.60
N PHE A 239 -9.89 26.35 -13.02
CA PHE A 239 -10.79 26.78 -11.94
C PHE A 239 -10.17 26.64 -10.55
N ASP A 240 -9.12 25.83 -10.40
CA ASP A 240 -8.44 25.63 -9.10
C ASP A 240 -7.58 26.83 -8.67
N SER A 241 -7.39 27.84 -9.53
CA SER A 241 -6.54 29.02 -9.25
C SER A 241 -6.95 30.27 -10.03
N GLY A 242 -6.31 31.41 -9.72
CA GLY A 242 -6.47 32.66 -10.46
C GLY A 242 -7.92 33.15 -10.55
N PHE A 243 -8.31 33.63 -11.74
CA PHE A 243 -9.68 34.08 -12.00
C PHE A 243 -10.71 32.96 -11.83
N GLY A 244 -10.43 31.75 -12.32
CA GLY A 244 -11.35 30.63 -12.23
C GLY A 244 -11.75 30.30 -10.79
N LYS A 245 -10.82 30.41 -9.84
CA LYS A 245 -11.11 30.22 -8.42
C LYS A 245 -12.09 31.26 -7.86
N THR A 246 -12.00 32.51 -8.31
CA THR A 246 -12.95 33.56 -7.90
C THR A 246 -14.37 33.30 -8.39
N VAL A 247 -14.52 32.58 -9.53
CA VAL A 247 -15.81 32.12 -10.04
C VAL A 247 -16.39 31.07 -9.12
N GLU A 248 -15.61 30.06 -8.72
CA GLU A 248 -16.07 28.99 -7.83
C GLU A 248 -16.39 29.48 -6.41
N GLU A 249 -15.63 30.47 -5.92
CA GLU A 249 -15.87 31.10 -4.62
C GLU A 249 -17.06 32.10 -4.65
N GLY A 250 -17.65 32.35 -5.83
CA GLY A 250 -18.79 33.25 -5.99
C GLY A 250 -18.46 34.73 -5.81
N THR A 251 -17.19 35.12 -5.97
CA THR A 251 -16.70 36.50 -5.80
C THR A 251 -16.42 37.22 -7.12
N ALA A 252 -16.40 36.51 -8.23
CA ALA A 252 -16.29 37.10 -9.57
C ALA A 252 -17.51 37.97 -9.92
N THR A 253 -17.29 39.06 -10.66
CA THR A 253 -18.34 39.89 -11.25
C THR A 253 -18.21 39.87 -12.77
N LEU A 254 -19.21 40.41 -13.48
CA LEU A 254 -19.14 40.51 -14.95
C LEU A 254 -18.00 41.44 -15.39
N GLU A 255 -17.75 42.52 -14.64
CA GLU A 255 -16.64 43.45 -14.89
C GLU A 255 -15.29 42.79 -14.69
N SER A 256 -15.12 41.95 -13.65
CA SER A 256 -13.86 41.23 -13.45
C SER A 256 -13.63 40.14 -14.50
N ALA A 257 -14.70 39.51 -14.99
CA ALA A 257 -14.65 38.55 -16.10
C ALA A 257 -14.25 39.21 -17.43
N GLU A 258 -14.82 40.36 -17.75
CA GLU A 258 -14.48 41.13 -18.95
C GLU A 258 -13.02 41.60 -18.93
N ALA A 259 -12.56 42.13 -17.79
CA ALA A 259 -11.16 42.56 -17.63
C ALA A 259 -10.18 41.38 -17.78
N PHE A 260 -10.54 40.20 -17.26
CA PHE A 260 -9.75 38.99 -17.45
C PHE A 260 -9.70 38.56 -18.93
N ALA A 261 -10.84 38.54 -19.62
CA ALA A 261 -10.92 38.19 -21.04
C ALA A 261 -10.10 39.14 -21.93
N PHE A 262 -10.16 40.46 -21.68
CA PHE A 262 -9.34 41.43 -22.43
C PHE A 262 -7.83 41.22 -22.22
N LYS A 263 -7.43 40.75 -21.04
CA LYS A 263 -6.03 40.50 -20.72
C LYS A 263 -5.51 39.20 -21.34
N GLU A 264 -6.29 38.12 -21.26
CA GLU A 264 -5.85 36.78 -21.70
C GLU A 264 -6.00 36.56 -23.21
N GLY A 265 -6.97 37.24 -23.85
CA GLY A 265 -7.22 37.10 -25.29
C GLY A 265 -8.03 35.85 -25.66
N GLU A 266 -7.90 35.41 -26.92
CA GLU A 266 -8.63 34.24 -27.43
C GLU A 266 -8.22 32.95 -26.68
N PRO A 267 -9.15 32.17 -26.11
CA PRO A 267 -8.83 30.96 -25.38
C PRO A 267 -8.15 29.89 -26.26
N GLU A 268 -7.21 29.15 -25.68
CA GLU A 268 -6.61 27.99 -26.35
C GLU A 268 -7.66 26.89 -26.58
N GLN A 269 -7.74 26.37 -27.82
CA GLN A 269 -8.56 25.21 -28.12
C GLN A 269 -7.93 23.94 -27.53
N LYS A 270 -8.60 23.33 -26.55
CA LYS A 270 -8.18 22.06 -25.94
C LYS A 270 -9.08 20.92 -26.39
N SER A 271 -8.50 19.80 -26.82
CA SER A 271 -9.26 18.59 -27.17
C SER A 271 -10.00 18.03 -25.95
N GLY A 272 -11.23 17.57 -26.16
CA GLY A 272 -12.00 16.86 -25.13
C GLY A 272 -11.55 15.42 -24.88
N LYS A 273 -10.70 14.86 -25.76
CA LYS A 273 -10.13 13.50 -25.68
C LYS A 273 -11.17 12.38 -25.55
N GLN A 274 -12.39 12.54 -26.08
CA GLN A 274 -13.51 11.62 -25.84
C GLN A 274 -13.15 10.16 -26.18
N GLU A 275 -12.55 9.91 -27.33
CA GLU A 275 -12.17 8.58 -27.79
C GLU A 275 -11.08 7.96 -26.90
N GLU A 276 -10.21 8.78 -26.30
CA GLU A 276 -9.19 8.33 -25.35
C GLU A 276 -9.83 7.85 -24.05
N TYR A 277 -10.83 8.58 -23.51
CA TYR A 277 -11.62 8.14 -22.35
C TYR A 277 -12.31 6.79 -22.63
N GLU A 278 -12.96 6.66 -23.79
CA GLU A 278 -13.64 5.43 -24.20
C GLU A 278 -12.65 4.25 -24.37
N MET A 279 -11.46 4.49 -24.91
CA MET A 279 -10.41 3.47 -25.05
C MET A 279 -9.79 3.05 -23.72
N ILE A 280 -9.59 3.99 -22.78
CA ILE A 280 -9.13 3.68 -21.42
C ILE A 280 -10.15 2.79 -20.74
N LEU A 281 -11.44 3.14 -20.79
CA LEU A 281 -12.51 2.30 -20.26
C LEU A 281 -12.44 0.88 -20.84
N ASN A 282 -12.35 0.75 -22.17
CA ASN A 282 -12.29 -0.55 -22.86
C ASN A 282 -10.99 -1.34 -22.62
N ARG A 283 -9.91 -0.71 -22.17
CA ARG A 283 -8.64 -1.40 -21.84
C ARG A 283 -8.71 -2.12 -20.49
N TYR A 284 -9.57 -1.64 -19.60
CA TYR A 284 -9.67 -2.11 -18.23
C TYR A 284 -10.94 -2.94 -17.97
N VAL A 285 -11.99 -2.79 -18.77
CA VAL A 285 -13.20 -3.64 -18.78
C VAL A 285 -12.98 -4.89 -19.64
#